data_AF-A0A347VQI2-F1
#
_entry.id   AF-A0A347VQI2-F1
#
_cell.length_a   1.000
_cell.length_b   1.000
_cell.length_c   1.000
_cell.angle_alpha   90.00
_cell.angle_beta   90.00
_cell.angle_gamma   90.00
#
_symmetry.space_group_name_H-M   'P 1'
#
loop_
_entity.id
_entity.type
_entity.pdbx_description
1 polymer ?
#
loop_
_entity_poly.entity_id
_entity_poly.type
_entity_poly.pdbx_seq_one_letter_code
_entity_poly.pdbx_strand_id
1 'polypeptide(L)' 'MKYTDLKDKDLAELRTLLKEKKNELFVMRIKLKTQQLTKSHEISLTRKDIARIQTAISAKSNAQKNEKK' A
#
# COMPACT_ATOMS: atom_id res chain seq x y z
N MET A 1 -1.91 -9.01 0.25
CA MET A 1 -0.57 -9.12 -0.37
C MET A 1 0.41 -9.78 0.60
N LYS A 2 1.30 -10.69 0.14
CA LYS A 2 2.43 -11.16 0.95
C LYS A 2 3.56 -10.12 0.90
N TYR A 3 4.20 -9.89 2.05
CA TYR A 3 5.25 -8.90 2.25
C TYR A 3 6.54 -9.23 1.45
N THR A 4 6.69 -10.47 1.02
CA THR A 4 7.83 -10.97 0.24
C THR A 4 7.92 -10.32 -1.13
N ASP A 5 6.81 -10.20 -1.87
CA ASP A 5 6.80 -9.62 -3.22
C ASP A 5 7.05 -8.10 -3.22
N LEU A 6 6.92 -7.45 -2.06
CA LEU A 6 7.14 -6.01 -1.86
C LEU A 6 8.60 -5.70 -1.47
N LYS A 7 9.34 -6.69 -0.99
CA LYS A 7 10.74 -6.50 -0.58
C LYS A 7 11.68 -6.55 -1.79
N ASP A 8 11.34 -7.36 -2.80
CA ASP A 8 12.15 -7.53 -4.01
C ASP A 8 11.91 -6.43 -5.06
N LYS A 9 10.72 -5.79 -5.05
CA LYS A 9 10.38 -4.72 -6.00
C LYS A 9 11.09 -3.41 -5.71
N ASP A 10 11.41 -2.66 -6.76
CA ASP A 10 12.12 -1.39 -6.66
C ASP A 10 11.32 -0.34 -5.88
N LEU A 11 12.03 0.61 -5.26
CA LEU A 11 11.45 1.73 -4.51
C LEU A 11 10.50 2.57 -5.39
N ALA A 12 10.78 2.66 -6.70
CA ALA A 12 9.88 3.29 -7.66
C ALA A 12 8.58 2.48 -7.85
N GLU A 13 8.68 1.17 -8.09
CA GLU A 13 7.52 0.29 -8.26
C GLU A 13 6.61 0.27 -7.04
N LEU A 14 7.19 0.25 -5.83
CA LEU A 14 6.44 0.33 -4.57
C LEU A 14 5.62 1.62 -4.46
N ARG A 15 6.17 2.74 -4.93
CA ARG A 15 5.46 4.03 -4.95
C ARG A 15 4.33 4.03 -5.99
N THR A 16 4.55 3.41 -7.14
CA THR A 16 3.52 3.26 -8.19
C THR A 16 2.35 2.41 -7.68
N LEU A 17 2.64 1.26 -7.08
CA LEU A 17 1.65 0.36 -6.47
C LEU A 17 0.87 1.05 -5.36
N LEU A 18 1.54 1.87 -4.54
CA LEU A 18 0.91 2.66 -3.49
C LEU A 18 -0.10 3.65 -4.05
N LYS A 19 0.20 4.25 -5.21
CA LYS A 19 -0.68 5.21 -5.89
C LYS A 19 -1.93 4.52 -6.44
N GLU A 20 -1.76 3.36 -7.07
CA GLU A 20 -2.87 2.52 -7.54
C GLU A 20 -3.78 2.07 -6.39
N LYS A 21 -3.20 1.54 -5.32
CA LYS A 21 -3.97 1.09 -4.14
C LYS A 21 -4.73 2.21 -3.44
N LYS A 22 -4.22 3.45 -3.47
CA LYS A 22 -4.94 4.63 -2.98
C LYS A 22 -6.14 5.01 -3.88
N ASN A 23 -5.98 4.92 -5.20
CA ASN A 23 -7.10 5.13 -6.12
C ASN A 23 -8.18 4.06 -5.94
N GLU A 24 -7.77 2.80 -5.81
CA GLU A 24 -8.67 1.68 -5.55
C GLU A 24 -9.45 1.88 -4.23
N LEU A 25 -8.75 2.34 -3.17
CA LEU A 25 -9.37 2.72 -1.90
C LEU A 25 -10.36 3.88 -2.05
N PHE A 26 -10.08 4.86 -2.89
CA PHE A 26 -10.97 6.00 -3.15
C PHE A 26 -12.26 5.54 -3.86
N VAL A 27 -12.13 4.71 -4.90
CA VAL A 27 -13.28 4.11 -5.59
C VAL A 27 -14.10 3.24 -4.63
N MET A 28 -13.44 2.43 -3.79
CA MET A 28 -14.13 1.63 -2.76
C MET A 28 -14.88 2.48 -1.74
N ARG A 29 -14.31 3.63 -1.31
CA ARG A 29 -14.98 4.57 -0.41
C ARG A 29 -16.20 5.23 -1.04
N ILE A 30 -16.12 5.55 -2.34
CA ILE A 30 -17.26 6.08 -3.09
C ILE A 30 -18.37 5.03 -3.17
N LYS A 31 -18.03 3.79 -3.54
CA LYS A 31 -18.99 2.67 -3.58
C LYS A 31 -19.61 2.37 -2.22
N LEU A 32 -18.85 2.53 -1.12
CA LEU A 32 -19.38 2.44 0.24
C LEU A 32 -20.40 3.56 0.52
N LYS A 33 -20.07 4.79 0.14
CA LYS A 33 -20.96 5.95 0.30
C LYS A 33 -22.25 5.83 -0.49
N THR A 34 -22.22 5.22 -1.69
CA THR A 34 -23.43 4.96 -2.48
C THR A 34 -24.28 3.81 -1.93
N GLN A 35 -23.95 3.26 -0.75
CA GLN A 35 -24.60 2.12 -0.10
C GLN A 35 -24.69 0.85 -0.98
N GLN A 36 -23.96 0.80 -2.10
CA GLN A 36 -23.90 -0.34 -3.00
C GLN A 36 -22.81 -1.36 -2.60
N LEU A 37 -22.05 -1.08 -1.54
CA LEU A 37 -20.91 -1.91 -1.15
C LEU A 37 -21.27 -2.89 -0.03
N THR A 38 -21.32 -4.16 -0.39
CA THR A 38 -21.55 -5.31 0.52
C THR A 38 -20.28 -5.75 1.27
N LYS A 39 -19.09 -5.27 0.89
CA LYS A 39 -17.80 -5.74 1.38
C LYS A 39 -16.95 -4.62 2.02
N SER A 40 -17.44 -4.05 3.12
CA SER A 40 -16.70 -3.05 3.93
C SER A 40 -15.34 -3.58 4.46
N HIS A 41 -15.20 -4.90 4.61
CA HIS A 41 -13.96 -5.55 5.03
C HIS A 41 -12.79 -5.34 4.06
N GLU A 42 -13.05 -5.20 2.75
CA GLU A 42 -11.99 -4.99 1.75
C GLU A 42 -11.30 -3.63 1.94
N ILE A 43 -12.02 -2.61 2.44
CA ILE A 43 -11.43 -1.29 2.77
C ILE A 43 -10.41 -1.41 3.91
N SER A 44 -10.68 -2.28 4.89
CA SER A 44 -9.74 -2.59 5.98
C SER A 44 -8.49 -3.29 5.45
N LEU A 45 -8.67 -4.28 4.57
CA LEU A 45 -7.57 -5.02 3.95
C LEU A 45 -6.70 -4.12 3.08
N THR A 46 -7.29 -3.29 2.21
CA THR A 46 -6.57 -2.35 1.34
C THR A 46 -5.78 -1.32 2.16
N ARG A 47 -6.33 -0.84 3.29
CA ARG A 47 -5.57 0.02 4.22
C ARG A 47 -4.37 -0.68 4.83
N LYS A 48 -4.52 -1.94 5.27
CA LYS A 48 -3.41 -2.73 5.81
C LYS A 48 -2.34 -2.99 4.76
N ASP A 49 -2.73 -3.23 3.50
CA ASP A 49 -1.79 -3.42 2.40
C ASP A 49 -1.02 -2.11 2.09
N ILE A 50 -1.67 -0.94 2.09
CA ILE A 50 -0.99 0.37 1.95
C ILE A 50 0.03 0.58 3.08
N ALA A 51 -0.34 0.28 4.32
CA ALA A 51 0.57 0.42 5.47
C ALA A 51 1.82 -0.47 5.32
N ARG A 52 1.64 -1.73 4.88
CA ARG A 52 2.77 -2.64 4.62
C ARG A 52 3.70 -2.12 3.52
N ILE A 53 3.14 -1.56 2.44
CA ILE A 53 3.93 -0.94 1.36
C ILE A 53 4.74 0.24 1.89
N GLN A 54 4.12 1.12 2.69
CA GLN A 54 4.81 2.25 3.32
C GLN A 54 5.93 1.79 4.25
N THR A 55 5.70 0.76 5.06
CA THR A 55 6.72 0.18 5.93
C THR A 55 7.89 -0.37 5.12
N ALA A 56 7.64 -1.08 4.01
CA ALA A 56 8.70 -1.59 3.13
C ALA A 56 9.54 -0.47 2.50
N ILE A 57 8.88 0.61 2.04
CA ILE A 57 9.56 1.81 1.51
C ILE A 57 10.44 2.46 2.59
N SER A 58 9.92 2.65 3.79
CA SER A 58 10.66 3.24 4.91
C SER A 58 11.82 2.34 5.36
N ALA A 59 11.63 1.02 5.37
CA ALA A 59 12.68 0.06 5.69
C ALA A 59 13.83 0.11 4.66
N LYS A 60 13.51 0.15 3.35
CA LYS A 60 14.53 0.34 2.29
C LYS A 60 15.22 1.70 2.42
N SER A 61 14.46 2.76 2.67
CA SER A 61 15.03 4.11 2.85
C SER A 61 15.93 4.23 4.08
N ASN A 62 15.61 3.52 5.18
CA ASN A 62 16.44 3.50 6.39
C ASN A 62 17.69 2.63 6.18
N ALA A 63 17.59 1.50 5.47
CA ALA A 63 18.74 0.69 5.11
C ALA A 63 19.77 1.49 4.27
N GLN A 64 19.31 2.25 3.27
CA GLN A 64 20.17 3.13 2.46
C GLN A 64 20.81 4.28 3.24
N LYS A 65 20.20 4.72 4.36
CA LYS A 65 20.76 5.79 5.19
C LYS A 65 21.86 5.32 6.14
N ASN A 66 21.86 4.03 6.52
CA ASN A 66 22.87 3.48 7.41
C ASN A 66 24.22 3.19 6.72
N GLU A 67 24.28 3.09 5.39
CA GLU A 67 25.56 2.94 4.65
C GLU A 67 26.32 4.26 4.44
N LYS A 68 25.72 5.41 4.77
CA LYS A 68 26.35 6.73 4.63
C LYS A 68 26.87 7.31 5.96
N LYS A 69 27.00 6.48 6.99
CA LYS A 69 27.50 6.89 8.31
C LYS A 69 28.82 6.20 8.64
#